data_AF-A0A090BBH0-F1
#
_entry.id   AF-A0A090BBH0-F1
#
_cell.length_a   1.000
_cell.length_b   1.000
_cell.length_c   1.000
_cell.angle_alpha   90.00
_cell.angle_beta   90.00
_cell.angle_gamma   90.00
#
_symmetry.space_group_name_H-M   'P 1'
#
loop_
_entity.id
_entity.type
_entity.pdbx_description
1 polymer ?
#
loop_
_entity_poly.entity_id
_entity_poly.type
_entity_poly.pdbx_seq_one_letter_code
_entity_poly.pdbx_strand_id
1 'polypeptide(L)'
;MEGCAEAMQRALLDEYPKAFSQVSEAWLRSKLNPEDAFHMMPIPLKQIGLGAVGEKSQWPVVLRMILGWLGYVDNYRSLGLDFSDYKVAKVLTSNRNFDEVLEILRKLRDVHGMKDRADRIQSGVILRLAFGDSLVKELSPAGVFTEMFSSVTISSTNVGREESDWAVLLTQLEKWLEYVDEYRSLGLDFSDYKLAQVLAVHRNKDEVLEILYMLEGVPGMKNRVARMRTGLKFYISIASAEISDSIVTPEKAFYMTNVLAKLDGGANVNMLGSLIALSELDNWLDYVYEYRSRGHVFSNNDVLDLLIKHIKASRLSRILRKLRDTLGMEYRATPLLKLLANRRRRNYDDWARSELSPAEVYHLLSISKAIFILGAGKEGSRQHTALSMLEDWLNYVERYWSFDHVFSNGQVIDVLCSHRQTEEVIEMLRMLQYVPGMENQAHMLLSSLACRLQFTVRLNSGWTPKVVYPMMPISTAKLIPSSSGRMELDWPVTLSEFHDWLDYVDKFRLLGRKFSDDQVIDVLTATRPIEEVVELFHKFRDVHGMKHRADQFQRLLLLRSTAVDSPAVEHALVCGVLKSK
;
A
#
# COMPACT_ATOMS: atom_id res chain seq x y z
N MET A 1 40.75 -12.57 3.61
CA MET A 1 40.96 -11.17 3.14
C MET A 1 40.12 -10.17 3.94
N GLU A 2 38.89 -10.51 4.33
CA GLU A 2 37.94 -9.65 5.05
C GLU A 2 38.49 -9.05 6.35
N GLY A 3 39.06 -9.87 7.24
CA GLY A 3 39.67 -9.38 8.49
C GLY A 3 40.88 -8.44 8.31
N CYS A 4 41.56 -8.46 7.15
CA CYS A 4 42.64 -7.52 6.86
C CYS A 4 42.09 -6.15 6.43
N ALA A 5 41.01 -6.13 5.64
CA ALA A 5 40.37 -4.89 5.21
C ALA A 5 39.74 -4.14 6.39
N GLU A 6 39.09 -4.85 7.31
CA GLU A 6 38.55 -4.25 8.54
C GLU A 6 39.66 -3.68 9.44
N ALA A 7 40.78 -4.39 9.59
CA ALA A 7 41.90 -3.91 10.39
C ALA A 7 42.55 -2.64 9.79
N MET A 8 42.64 -2.56 8.47
CA MET A 8 43.14 -1.36 7.78
C MET A 8 42.18 -0.18 7.93
N GLN A 9 40.87 -0.39 7.84
CA GLN A 9 39.88 0.68 8.07
C GLN A 9 39.86 1.15 9.53
N ARG A 10 39.99 0.23 10.50
CA ARG A 10 40.16 0.58 11.91
C ARG A 10 41.40 1.45 12.14
N ALA A 11 42.55 1.04 11.60
CA ALA A 11 43.79 1.78 11.72
C ALA A 11 43.69 3.19 11.09
N LEU A 12 43.04 3.29 9.91
CA LEU A 12 42.82 4.56 9.23
C LEU A 12 41.94 5.53 10.04
N LEU A 13 40.87 5.02 10.66
CA LEU A 13 39.97 5.85 11.47
C LEU A 13 40.57 6.20 12.85
N ASP A 14 41.49 5.38 13.38
CA ASP A 14 42.26 5.67 14.59
C ASP A 14 43.26 6.80 14.35
N GLU A 15 43.99 6.75 13.22
CA GLU A 15 44.97 7.77 12.83
C GLU A 15 44.31 9.06 12.32
N TYR A 16 43.17 8.95 11.61
CA TYR A 16 42.46 10.08 11.02
C TYR A 16 40.96 10.11 11.39
N PRO A 17 40.58 10.47 12.64
CA PRO A 17 39.17 10.47 13.08
C PRO A 17 38.24 11.39 12.26
N LYS A 18 38.80 12.44 11.64
CA LYS A 18 38.04 13.37 10.77
C LYS A 18 37.59 12.72 9.46
N ALA A 19 38.21 11.60 9.04
CA ALA A 19 37.83 10.87 7.84
C ALA A 19 36.51 10.08 8.02
N PHE A 20 35.99 9.95 9.27
CA PHE A 20 34.78 9.18 9.56
C PHE A 20 33.58 9.59 8.71
N SER A 21 33.35 10.88 8.47
CA SER A 21 32.22 11.33 7.63
C SER A 21 32.31 10.76 6.22
N GLN A 22 33.48 10.84 5.58
CA GLN A 22 33.73 10.36 4.22
C GLN A 22 33.63 8.83 4.14
N VAL A 23 34.17 8.13 5.15
CA VAL A 23 34.10 6.66 5.24
C VAL A 23 32.66 6.20 5.47
N SER A 24 31.91 6.87 6.35
CA SER A 24 30.51 6.56 6.64
C SER A 24 29.60 6.78 5.43
N GLU A 25 29.87 7.78 4.59
CA GLU A 25 29.17 7.97 3.32
C GLU A 25 29.46 6.84 2.33
N ALA A 26 30.71 6.38 2.26
CA ALA A 26 31.09 5.27 1.38
C ALA A 26 30.43 3.94 1.83
N TRP A 27 30.38 3.69 3.14
CA TRP A 27 29.64 2.56 3.72
C TRP A 27 28.16 2.64 3.38
N LEU A 28 27.55 3.83 3.52
CA LEU A 28 26.14 4.05 3.24
C LEU A 28 25.80 3.83 1.75
N ARG A 29 26.63 4.32 0.82
CA ARG A 29 26.47 4.06 -0.64
C ARG A 29 26.52 2.56 -0.97
N SER A 30 27.32 1.81 -0.22
CA SER A 30 27.46 0.36 -0.37
C SER A 30 26.41 -0.43 0.42
N LYS A 31 25.52 0.26 1.15
CA LYS A 31 24.52 -0.34 2.05
C LYS A 31 25.13 -1.31 3.06
N LEU A 32 26.30 -0.97 3.59
CA LEU A 32 27.00 -1.81 4.56
C LEU A 32 26.19 -1.94 5.85
N ASN A 33 26.00 -3.17 6.33
CA ASN A 33 25.24 -3.44 7.55
C ASN A 33 25.88 -2.71 8.75
N PRO A 34 25.10 -2.03 9.61
CA PRO A 34 25.65 -1.36 10.78
C PRO A 34 26.41 -2.28 11.76
N GLU A 35 26.13 -3.58 11.79
CA GLU A 35 26.94 -4.56 12.55
C GLU A 35 28.37 -4.65 11.99
N ASP A 36 28.52 -4.80 10.67
CA ASP A 36 29.83 -4.84 10.01
C ASP A 36 30.56 -3.49 10.14
N ALA A 37 29.84 -2.38 9.99
CA ALA A 37 30.40 -1.04 10.17
C ALA A 37 30.91 -0.81 11.61
N PHE A 38 30.24 -1.39 12.62
CA PHE A 38 30.69 -1.35 14.01
C PHE A 38 32.05 -2.03 14.17
N HIS A 39 32.22 -3.21 13.54
CA HIS A 39 33.49 -3.95 13.55
C HIS A 39 34.62 -3.22 12.82
N MET A 40 34.31 -2.30 11.91
CA MET A 40 35.31 -1.47 11.21
C MET A 40 35.67 -0.18 11.95
N MET A 41 34.99 0.14 13.06
CA MET A 41 35.29 1.33 13.85
C MET A 41 36.43 1.12 14.86
N PRO A 42 37.22 2.16 15.17
CA PRO A 42 38.28 2.11 16.18
C PRO A 42 37.67 2.25 17.60
N ILE A 43 36.70 1.40 17.93
CA ILE A 43 36.13 1.32 19.27
C ILE A 43 37.04 0.40 20.11
N PRO A 44 37.63 0.87 21.22
CA PRO A 44 38.41 0.01 22.11
C PRO A 44 37.54 -1.11 22.70
N LEU A 45 37.74 -2.35 22.28
CA LEU A 45 36.95 -3.52 22.75
C LEU A 45 37.40 -4.08 24.11
N LYS A 46 38.52 -3.58 24.66
CA LYS A 46 38.98 -3.96 26.01
C LYS A 46 38.10 -3.28 27.06
N GLN A 47 37.81 -3.99 28.16
CA GLN A 47 37.08 -3.44 29.31
C GLN A 47 37.72 -2.13 29.77
N ILE A 48 36.92 -1.07 29.83
CA ILE A 48 37.33 0.17 30.48
C ILE A 48 37.31 -0.08 32.00
N GLY A 49 38.47 -0.41 32.56
CA GLY A 49 38.62 -0.51 34.01
C GLY A 49 38.24 0.79 34.70
N LEU A 50 37.70 0.69 35.92
CA LEU A 50 37.70 1.79 36.90
C LEU A 50 39.18 2.14 37.16
N GLY A 51 39.70 3.08 36.37
CA GLY A 51 41.13 3.36 36.30
C GLY A 51 41.73 3.68 37.67
N ALA A 52 42.92 3.13 37.92
CA ALA A 52 43.79 3.60 38.98
C ALA A 52 44.09 5.09 38.77
N VAL A 53 44.25 5.82 39.88
CA VAL A 53 44.51 7.26 39.90
C VAL A 53 45.72 7.58 39.00
N GLY A 54 45.47 8.21 37.85
CA GLY A 54 46.50 8.68 36.92
C GLY A 54 46.25 8.38 35.43
N GLU A 55 45.38 7.43 35.07
CA GLU A 55 45.06 7.16 33.67
C GLU A 55 44.00 8.12 33.11
N LYS A 56 44.27 8.74 31.96
CA LYS A 56 43.28 9.55 31.24
C LYS A 56 42.11 8.66 30.83
N SER A 57 40.93 8.96 31.37
CA SER A 57 39.69 8.23 31.10
C SER A 57 39.43 8.06 29.59
N GLN A 58 39.26 6.82 29.13
CA GLN A 58 38.93 6.51 27.73
C GLN A 58 37.45 6.79 27.38
N TRP A 59 36.61 7.07 28.38
CA TRP A 59 35.17 7.30 28.23
C TRP A 59 34.80 8.36 27.19
N PRO A 60 35.45 9.55 27.10
CA PRO A 60 35.11 10.55 26.09
C PRO A 60 35.37 10.08 24.66
N VAL A 61 36.38 9.22 24.46
CA VAL A 61 36.70 8.66 23.15
C VAL A 61 35.66 7.62 22.77
N VAL A 62 35.36 6.69 23.67
CA VAL A 62 34.37 5.62 23.46
C VAL A 62 32.99 6.19 23.19
N LEU A 63 32.51 7.16 23.99
CA LEU A 63 31.20 7.78 23.80
C LEU A 63 31.09 8.49 22.45
N ARG A 64 32.14 9.22 22.03
CA ARG A 64 32.17 9.90 20.74
C ARG A 64 32.09 8.91 19.58
N MET A 65 32.80 7.79 19.65
CA MET A 65 32.75 6.76 18.61
C MET A 65 31.36 6.09 18.56
N ILE A 66 30.81 5.70 19.71
CA ILE A 66 29.45 5.15 19.79
C ILE A 66 28.41 6.11 19.23
N LEU A 67 28.50 7.42 19.55
CA LEU A 67 27.63 8.44 18.96
C LEU A 67 27.79 8.54 17.45
N GLY A 68 29.01 8.49 16.94
CA GLY A 68 29.29 8.47 15.50
C GLY A 68 28.62 7.30 14.78
N TRP A 69 28.70 6.10 15.35
CA TRP A 69 28.04 4.92 14.81
C TRP A 69 26.52 4.94 14.96
N LEU A 70 25.98 5.44 16.06
CA LEU A 70 24.54 5.62 16.22
C LEU A 70 23.98 6.62 15.18
N GLY A 71 24.76 7.63 14.80
CA GLY A 71 24.44 8.51 13.68
C GLY A 71 24.50 7.82 12.31
N TYR A 72 25.47 6.91 12.10
CA TYR A 72 25.49 6.05 10.90
C TYR A 72 24.24 5.16 10.83
N VAL A 73 23.83 4.54 11.95
CA VAL A 73 22.60 3.75 12.06
C VAL A 73 21.37 4.57 11.66
N ASP A 74 21.29 5.84 12.06
CA ASP A 74 20.17 6.71 11.68
C ASP A 74 20.15 7.00 10.18
N ASN A 75 21.30 7.28 9.59
CA ASN A 75 21.43 7.47 8.14
C ASN A 75 21.08 6.18 7.37
N TYR A 76 21.50 5.02 7.88
CA TYR A 76 21.17 3.71 7.30
C TYR A 76 19.66 3.44 7.34
N ARG A 77 18.99 3.74 8.47
CA ARG A 77 17.53 3.65 8.63
C ARG A 77 16.79 4.61 7.69
N SER A 78 17.33 5.81 7.44
CA SER A 78 16.72 6.80 6.54
C SER A 78 16.60 6.33 5.08
N LEU A 79 17.40 5.33 4.67
CA LEU A 79 17.29 4.66 3.37
C LEU A 79 16.16 3.61 3.30
N GLY A 80 15.38 3.45 4.39
CA GLY A 80 14.33 2.44 4.50
C GLY A 80 14.85 1.03 4.84
N LEU A 81 16.11 0.90 5.29
CA LEU A 81 16.73 -0.37 5.67
C LEU A 81 16.56 -0.64 7.18
N ASP A 82 16.20 -1.87 7.54
CA ASP A 82 15.87 -2.22 8.93
C ASP A 82 17.12 -2.49 9.81
N PHE A 83 17.27 -1.67 10.85
CA PHE A 83 18.27 -1.89 11.90
C PHE A 83 17.78 -1.32 13.25
N SER A 84 16.89 -2.01 13.96
CA SER A 84 16.26 -1.54 15.20
C SER A 84 17.21 -1.22 16.37
N ASP A 85 16.72 -0.50 17.39
CA ASP A 85 17.48 -0.21 18.62
C ASP A 85 17.81 -1.49 19.41
N TYR A 86 17.07 -2.59 19.19
CA TYR A 86 17.43 -3.92 19.70
C TYR A 86 18.65 -4.51 18.98
N LYS A 87 18.73 -4.38 17.65
CA LYS A 87 19.93 -4.79 16.89
C LYS A 87 21.15 -3.99 17.35
N VAL A 88 20.95 -2.72 17.73
CA VAL A 88 21.98 -1.90 18.39
C VAL A 88 22.39 -2.49 19.74
N ALA A 89 21.43 -2.81 20.63
CA ALA A 89 21.70 -3.47 21.90
C ALA A 89 22.44 -4.80 21.73
N LYS A 90 22.08 -5.57 20.72
CA LYS A 90 22.75 -6.81 20.33
C LYS A 90 24.21 -6.57 19.99
N VAL A 91 24.50 -5.68 19.04
CA VAL A 91 25.89 -5.39 18.63
C VAL A 91 26.72 -4.93 19.83
N LEU A 92 26.18 -4.07 20.69
CA LEU A 92 26.90 -3.59 21.88
C LEU A 92 27.22 -4.73 22.86
N THR A 93 26.24 -5.59 23.16
CA THR A 93 26.38 -6.68 24.14
C THR A 93 27.11 -7.91 23.60
N SER A 94 27.15 -8.10 22.27
CA SER A 94 27.98 -9.13 21.63
C SER A 94 29.47 -8.76 21.60
N ASN A 95 29.80 -7.47 21.75
CA ASN A 95 31.17 -6.97 21.68
C ASN A 95 31.72 -6.47 23.04
N ARG A 96 30.87 -6.31 24.05
CA ARG A 96 31.22 -5.79 25.39
C ARG A 96 30.42 -6.50 26.48
N ASN A 97 30.92 -6.45 27.71
CA ASN A 97 30.15 -6.96 28.85
C ASN A 97 28.92 -6.08 29.12
N PHE A 98 27.92 -6.65 29.79
CA PHE A 98 26.66 -5.95 30.04
C PHE A 98 26.80 -4.72 30.93
N ASP A 99 27.63 -4.76 31.97
CA ASP A 99 27.83 -3.64 32.90
C ASP A 99 28.41 -2.40 32.19
N GLU A 100 29.36 -2.62 31.26
CA GLU A 100 29.96 -1.56 30.46
C GLU A 100 28.95 -0.97 29.48
N VAL A 101 28.10 -1.81 28.85
CA VAL A 101 27.03 -1.33 27.97
C VAL A 101 26.01 -0.50 28.76
N LEU A 102 25.62 -0.94 29.97
CA LEU A 102 24.71 -0.17 30.83
C LEU A 102 25.33 1.18 31.24
N GLU A 103 26.62 1.23 31.53
CA GLU A 103 27.33 2.48 31.83
C GLU A 103 27.46 3.40 30.61
N ILE A 104 27.66 2.85 29.40
CA ILE A 104 27.59 3.61 28.14
C ILE A 104 26.21 4.26 28.00
N LEU A 105 25.14 3.48 28.20
CA LEU A 105 23.76 3.97 28.06
C LEU A 105 23.40 5.02 29.12
N ARG A 106 23.88 4.83 30.36
CA ARG A 106 23.74 5.83 31.41
C ARG A 106 24.38 7.16 31.02
N LYS A 107 25.60 7.13 30.47
CA LYS A 107 26.29 8.35 30.00
C LYS A 107 25.64 8.94 28.75
N LEU A 108 25.07 8.12 27.87
CA LEU A 108 24.31 8.61 26.70
C LEU A 108 23.02 9.32 27.11
N ARG A 109 22.41 8.96 28.25
CA ARG A 109 21.23 9.66 28.78
C ARG A 109 21.50 11.15 29.04
N ASP A 110 22.73 11.50 29.39
CA ASP A 110 23.18 12.86 29.66
C ASP A 110 23.47 13.66 28.36
N VAL A 111 23.45 13.01 27.20
CA VAL A 111 23.62 13.66 25.89
C VAL A 111 22.29 14.19 25.38
N HIS A 112 22.29 15.43 24.88
CA HIS A 112 21.08 16.08 24.37
C HIS A 112 20.40 15.25 23.26
N GLY A 113 19.10 14.96 23.41
CA GLY A 113 18.31 14.18 22.46
C GLY A 113 18.49 12.66 22.53
N MET A 114 19.34 12.15 23.43
CA MET A 114 19.67 10.71 23.48
C MET A 114 18.94 9.95 24.60
N LYS A 115 18.27 10.63 25.53
CA LYS A 115 17.58 10.01 26.68
C LYS A 115 16.64 8.88 26.26
N ASP A 116 15.64 9.17 25.44
CA ASP A 116 14.63 8.17 25.04
C ASP A 116 15.23 7.01 24.24
N ARG A 117 16.27 7.28 23.45
CA ARG A 117 16.97 6.24 22.68
C ARG A 117 17.84 5.37 23.58
N ALA A 118 18.54 5.97 24.53
CA ALA A 118 19.34 5.25 25.52
C ALA A 118 18.44 4.34 26.37
N ASP A 119 17.26 4.81 26.77
CA ASP A 119 16.29 4.02 27.52
C ASP A 119 15.75 2.84 26.68
N ARG A 120 15.42 3.05 25.39
CA ARG A 120 15.03 1.95 24.47
C ARG A 120 16.14 0.92 24.26
N ILE A 121 17.39 1.34 24.05
CA ILE A 121 18.52 0.42 23.90
C ILE A 121 18.75 -0.30 25.24
N GLN A 122 18.60 0.38 26.38
CA GLN A 122 18.73 -0.23 27.71
C GLN A 122 17.69 -1.31 27.96
N SER A 123 16.42 -1.12 27.57
CA SER A 123 15.41 -2.18 27.62
C SER A 123 15.87 -3.41 26.83
N GLY A 124 16.38 -3.24 25.60
CA GLY A 124 16.93 -4.35 24.81
C GLY A 124 18.12 -5.06 25.46
N VAL A 125 18.99 -4.32 26.17
CA VAL A 125 20.12 -4.90 26.92
C VAL A 125 19.63 -5.67 28.15
N ILE A 126 18.65 -5.15 28.88
CA ILE A 126 18.03 -5.84 30.04
C ILE A 126 17.33 -7.12 29.59
N LEU A 127 16.65 -7.11 28.45
CA LEU A 127 16.00 -8.30 27.89
C LEU A 127 17.04 -9.38 27.52
N ARG A 128 18.19 -8.98 26.94
CA ARG A 128 19.29 -9.89 26.64
C ARG A 128 20.00 -10.42 27.89
N LEU A 129 20.12 -9.61 28.95
CA LEU A 129 20.59 -10.04 30.27
C LEU A 129 19.68 -11.09 30.90
N ALA A 130 18.37 -10.84 30.85
CA ALA A 130 17.38 -11.68 31.51
C ALA A 130 17.13 -13.00 30.77
N PHE A 131 17.19 -13.00 29.43
CA PHE A 131 16.69 -14.11 28.62
C PHE A 131 17.69 -14.64 27.56
N GLY A 132 18.77 -13.92 27.25
CA GLY A 132 19.77 -14.33 26.26
C GLY A 132 19.32 -14.23 24.79
N ASP A 133 20.23 -14.53 23.85
CA ASP A 133 20.05 -14.32 22.40
C ASP A 133 19.13 -15.33 21.71
N SER A 134 18.95 -16.50 22.30
CA SER A 134 18.22 -17.64 21.70
C SER A 134 16.72 -17.59 21.99
N LEU A 135 16.30 -17.01 23.12
CA LEU A 135 14.92 -17.12 23.61
C LEU A 135 13.90 -16.24 22.89
N VAL A 136 14.30 -15.04 22.42
CA VAL A 136 13.41 -14.07 21.75
C VAL A 136 12.82 -14.63 20.43
N LYS A 137 13.48 -15.63 19.83
CA LYS A 137 13.00 -16.33 18.62
C LYS A 137 12.25 -17.63 18.91
N GLU A 138 12.39 -18.21 20.09
CA GLU A 138 11.86 -19.55 20.39
C GLU A 138 10.63 -19.54 21.31
N LEU A 139 10.48 -18.54 22.19
CA LEU A 139 9.37 -18.46 23.13
C LEU A 139 8.35 -17.38 22.74
N SER A 140 7.10 -17.82 22.54
CA SER A 140 5.97 -16.89 22.38
C SER A 140 5.80 -16.03 23.64
N PRO A 141 5.23 -14.82 23.55
CA PRO A 141 4.95 -14.02 24.75
C PRO A 141 4.04 -14.72 25.77
N ALA A 142 3.23 -15.69 25.34
CA ALA A 142 2.50 -16.56 26.26
C ALA A 142 3.45 -17.47 27.09
N GLY A 143 4.46 -18.07 26.45
CA GLY A 143 5.47 -18.89 27.14
C GLY A 143 6.31 -18.06 28.11
N VAL A 144 6.76 -16.88 27.69
CA VAL A 144 7.49 -15.95 28.56
C VAL A 144 6.62 -15.49 29.74
N PHE A 145 5.32 -15.28 29.53
CA PHE A 145 4.41 -15.00 30.63
C PHE A 145 4.36 -16.16 31.63
N THR A 146 4.17 -17.39 31.16
CA THR A 146 4.14 -18.57 32.03
C THR A 146 5.44 -18.71 32.82
N GLU A 147 6.60 -18.48 32.22
CA GLU A 147 7.89 -18.54 32.92
C GLU A 147 8.05 -17.41 33.95
N MET A 148 7.83 -16.15 33.55
CA MET A 148 7.97 -14.97 34.42
C MET A 148 7.04 -14.99 35.63
N PHE A 149 5.83 -15.54 35.46
CA PHE A 149 4.79 -15.52 36.49
C PHE A 149 4.57 -16.88 37.17
N SER A 150 5.32 -17.93 36.79
CA SER A 150 5.26 -19.28 37.41
C SER A 150 5.51 -19.28 38.93
N SER A 151 6.33 -18.35 39.42
CA SER A 151 6.67 -18.19 40.83
C SER A 151 5.85 -17.10 41.55
N VAL A 152 4.96 -16.41 40.85
CA VAL A 152 4.15 -15.31 41.40
C VAL A 152 2.72 -15.79 41.63
N THR A 153 2.57 -16.54 42.72
CA THR A 153 1.29 -16.94 43.30
C THR A 153 0.77 -15.81 44.19
N ILE A 154 -0.15 -14.99 43.67
CA ILE A 154 -1.02 -14.20 44.53
C ILE A 154 -2.02 -15.19 45.13
N SER A 155 -1.83 -15.60 46.38
CA SER A 155 -2.78 -16.47 47.05
C SER A 155 -4.09 -15.71 47.25
N SER A 156 -5.20 -16.21 46.72
CA SER A 156 -6.53 -15.60 46.82
C SER A 156 -7.13 -15.62 48.24
N THR A 157 -6.35 -16.03 49.22
CA THR A 157 -6.74 -16.21 50.62
C THR A 157 -5.72 -15.52 51.51
N ASN A 158 -5.88 -14.21 51.72
CA ASN A 158 -5.85 -13.60 53.06
C ASN A 158 -6.00 -12.08 52.99
N VAL A 159 -6.80 -11.59 53.93
CA VAL A 159 -6.97 -10.18 54.28
C VAL A 159 -5.62 -9.64 54.78
N GLY A 160 -5.09 -8.63 54.09
CA GLY A 160 -3.81 -7.99 54.40
C GLY A 160 -2.92 -7.86 53.17
N ARG A 161 -3.37 -7.13 52.14
CA ARG A 161 -2.57 -6.82 50.95
C ARG A 161 -1.58 -5.70 51.30
N GLU A 162 -0.27 -5.93 51.16
CA GLU A 162 0.71 -4.86 51.18
C GLU A 162 0.82 -4.24 49.78
N GLU A 163 0.95 -2.92 49.72
CA GLU A 163 1.10 -2.10 48.50
C GLU A 163 2.32 -2.55 47.64
N SER A 164 3.26 -3.29 48.25
CA SER A 164 4.45 -3.86 47.65
C SER A 164 4.18 -4.98 46.64
N ASP A 165 3.21 -5.85 46.87
CA ASP A 165 2.98 -7.03 46.01
C ASP A 165 2.42 -6.64 44.64
N TRP A 166 1.55 -5.62 44.63
CA TRP A 166 1.02 -5.05 43.41
C TRP A 166 2.06 -4.25 42.63
N ALA A 167 2.97 -3.55 43.33
CA ALA A 167 4.07 -2.85 42.69
C ALA A 167 5.04 -3.83 42.00
N VAL A 168 5.33 -4.97 42.63
CA VAL A 168 6.16 -6.03 42.04
C VAL A 168 5.47 -6.64 40.81
N LEU A 169 4.18 -6.96 40.92
CA LEU A 169 3.40 -7.49 39.80
C LEU A 169 3.31 -6.50 38.63
N LEU A 170 3.05 -5.22 38.91
CA LEU A 170 2.99 -4.18 37.88
C LEU A 170 4.33 -4.03 37.17
N THR A 171 5.44 -4.03 37.92
CA THR A 171 6.79 -3.95 37.35
C THR A 171 7.10 -5.16 36.45
N GLN A 172 6.68 -6.37 36.84
CA GLN A 172 6.86 -7.56 36.00
C GLN A 172 5.95 -7.54 34.76
N LEU A 173 4.72 -7.05 34.91
CA LEU A 173 3.79 -6.88 33.79
C LEU A 173 4.32 -5.85 32.79
N GLU A 174 4.88 -4.73 33.24
CA GLU A 174 5.51 -3.74 32.37
C GLU A 174 6.66 -4.35 31.57
N LYS A 175 7.54 -5.12 32.22
CA LYS A 175 8.63 -5.86 31.54
C LYS A 175 8.11 -6.87 30.52
N TRP A 176 7.03 -7.57 30.84
CA TRP A 176 6.40 -8.50 29.89
C TRP A 176 5.73 -7.77 28.72
N LEU A 177 5.10 -6.62 28.96
CA LEU A 177 4.52 -5.78 27.91
C LEU A 177 5.60 -5.18 26.99
N GLU A 178 6.76 -4.81 27.54
CA GLU A 178 7.94 -4.43 26.75
C GLU A 178 8.41 -5.58 25.86
N TYR A 179 8.49 -6.80 26.39
CA TYR A 179 8.79 -7.99 25.58
C TYR A 179 7.75 -8.23 24.48
N VAL A 180 6.45 -8.08 24.77
CA VAL A 180 5.39 -8.21 23.76
C VAL A 180 5.55 -7.17 22.65
N ASP A 181 5.87 -5.92 23.00
CA ASP A 181 6.09 -4.86 22.02
C ASP A 181 7.32 -5.12 21.15
N GLU A 182 8.38 -5.65 21.75
CA GLU A 182 9.56 -6.11 21.03
C GLU A 182 9.25 -7.28 20.09
N TYR A 183 8.55 -8.30 20.57
CA TYR A 183 8.11 -9.45 19.78
C TYR A 183 7.29 -9.01 18.56
N ARG A 184 6.39 -8.04 18.73
CA ARG A 184 5.62 -7.42 17.63
C ARG A 184 6.50 -6.63 16.67
N SER A 185 7.52 -5.93 17.18
CA SER A 185 8.44 -5.14 16.36
C SER A 185 9.29 -6.01 15.41
N LEU A 186 9.48 -7.28 15.74
CA LEU A 186 10.13 -8.29 14.88
C LEU A 186 9.21 -8.81 13.76
N GLY A 187 8.00 -8.27 13.64
CA GLY A 187 6.99 -8.74 12.67
C GLY A 187 6.32 -10.05 13.07
N LEU A 188 6.56 -10.54 14.31
CA LEU A 188 5.94 -11.75 14.83
C LEU A 188 4.56 -11.42 15.42
N ASP A 189 3.61 -12.31 15.15
CA ASP A 189 2.21 -12.08 15.49
C ASP A 189 1.89 -12.33 16.97
N PHE A 190 1.44 -11.30 17.67
CA PHE A 190 0.88 -11.42 19.01
C PHE A 190 -0.06 -10.27 19.33
N SER A 191 -1.35 -10.38 18.98
CA SER A 191 -2.33 -9.30 19.15
C SER A 191 -2.65 -8.94 20.61
N ASP A 192 -3.33 -7.81 20.83
CA ASP A 192 -3.85 -7.45 22.15
C ASP A 192 -4.95 -8.41 22.63
N TYR A 193 -5.59 -9.14 21.71
CA TYR A 193 -6.49 -10.25 22.02
C TYR A 193 -5.74 -11.43 22.63
N LYS A 194 -4.67 -11.91 22.00
CA LYS A 194 -3.81 -12.98 22.53
C LYS A 194 -3.23 -12.62 23.90
N LEU A 195 -2.84 -11.36 24.06
CA LEU A 195 -2.39 -10.81 25.33
C LEU A 195 -3.48 -10.92 26.41
N ALA A 196 -4.71 -10.52 26.10
CA ALA A 196 -5.85 -10.64 27.01
C ALA A 196 -6.21 -12.11 27.30
N GLN A 197 -6.10 -13.01 26.32
CA GLN A 197 -6.27 -14.46 26.50
C GLN A 197 -5.25 -15.01 27.50
N VAL A 198 -3.97 -14.68 27.35
CA VAL A 198 -2.91 -15.14 28.28
C VAL A 198 -3.23 -14.74 29.71
N LEU A 199 -3.65 -13.49 29.94
CA LEU A 199 -4.09 -13.03 31.25
C LEU A 199 -5.30 -13.83 31.77
N ALA A 200 -6.30 -14.06 30.93
CA ALA A 200 -7.52 -14.77 31.29
C ALA A 200 -7.32 -16.27 31.56
N VAL A 201 -6.30 -16.89 30.95
CA VAL A 201 -5.95 -18.31 31.16
C VAL A 201 -5.24 -18.51 32.50
N HIS A 202 -4.43 -17.54 32.93
CA HIS A 202 -3.57 -17.66 34.12
C HIS A 202 -4.13 -16.99 35.38
N ARG A 203 -5.15 -16.13 35.26
CA ARG A 203 -5.73 -15.34 36.35
C ARG A 203 -7.25 -15.35 36.26
N ASN A 204 -7.93 -15.13 37.39
CA ASN A 204 -9.39 -15.05 37.38
C ASN A 204 -9.86 -13.71 36.76
N LYS A 205 -11.12 -13.67 36.33
CA LYS A 205 -11.68 -12.50 35.63
C LYS A 205 -11.55 -11.19 36.42
N ASP A 206 -11.74 -11.23 37.73
CA ASP A 206 -11.73 -10.04 38.58
C ASP A 206 -10.29 -9.50 38.73
N GLU A 207 -9.31 -10.39 38.89
CA GLU A 207 -7.88 -10.04 38.87
C GLU A 207 -7.45 -9.42 37.54
N VAL A 208 -7.89 -9.97 36.40
CA VAL A 208 -7.56 -9.41 35.09
C VAL A 208 -8.17 -8.02 34.92
N LEU A 209 -9.39 -7.79 35.41
CA LEU A 209 -10.02 -6.47 35.37
C LEU A 209 -9.31 -5.45 36.27
N GLU A 210 -8.83 -5.88 37.44
CA GLU A 210 -8.03 -5.06 38.36
C GLU A 210 -6.67 -4.70 37.73
N ILE A 211 -5.97 -5.66 37.11
CA ILE A 211 -4.75 -5.42 36.34
C ILE A 211 -4.98 -4.41 35.21
N LEU A 212 -6.05 -4.58 34.42
CA LEU A 212 -6.39 -3.67 33.34
C LEU A 212 -6.71 -2.26 33.84
N TYR A 213 -7.33 -2.13 35.01
CA TYR A 213 -7.59 -0.85 35.64
C TYR A 213 -6.29 -0.15 36.08
N MET A 214 -5.36 -0.88 36.69
CA MET A 214 -4.06 -0.31 37.08
C MET A 214 -3.23 0.12 35.87
N LEU A 215 -3.16 -0.73 34.84
CA LEU A 215 -2.47 -0.42 33.58
C LEU A 215 -3.07 0.81 32.88
N GLU A 216 -4.35 1.14 33.11
CA GLU A 216 -4.98 2.33 32.53
C GLU A 216 -4.38 3.64 33.09
N GLY A 217 -3.84 3.59 34.32
CA GLY A 217 -3.11 4.70 34.94
C GLY A 217 -1.68 4.87 34.44
N VAL A 218 -1.13 3.89 33.71
CA VAL A 218 0.22 3.96 33.14
C VAL A 218 0.22 4.85 31.88
N PRO A 219 1.15 5.82 31.76
CA PRO A 219 1.23 6.70 30.59
C PRO A 219 1.30 5.91 29.27
N GLY A 220 0.42 6.24 28.32
CA GLY A 220 0.38 5.60 26.99
C GLY A 220 -0.41 4.28 26.91
N MET A 221 -0.84 3.70 28.01
CA MET A 221 -1.51 2.38 28.02
C MET A 221 -3.02 2.44 27.79
N LYS A 222 -3.66 3.61 27.91
CA LYS A 222 -5.12 3.79 27.79
C LYS A 222 -5.73 3.12 26.55
N ASN A 223 -5.13 3.32 25.37
CA ASN A 223 -5.64 2.74 24.12
C ASN A 223 -5.42 1.22 24.04
N ARG A 224 -4.30 0.74 24.59
CA ARG A 224 -3.98 -0.70 24.65
C ARG A 224 -4.93 -1.42 25.60
N VAL A 225 -5.14 -0.87 26.79
CA VAL A 225 -6.11 -1.38 27.79
C VAL A 225 -7.52 -1.44 27.19
N ALA A 226 -7.95 -0.43 26.44
CA ALA A 226 -9.24 -0.45 25.76
C ALA A 226 -9.38 -1.62 24.76
N ARG A 227 -8.33 -1.92 23.99
CA ARG A 227 -8.28 -3.08 23.08
C ARG A 227 -8.25 -4.41 23.85
N MET A 228 -7.43 -4.51 24.89
CA MET A 228 -7.36 -5.70 25.76
C MET A 228 -8.70 -5.99 26.45
N ARG A 229 -9.41 -4.97 26.96
CA ARG A 229 -10.77 -5.11 27.51
C ARG A 229 -11.76 -5.64 26.47
N THR A 230 -11.61 -5.21 25.21
CA THR A 230 -12.46 -5.64 24.10
C THR A 230 -12.16 -7.10 23.74
N GLY A 231 -10.87 -7.48 23.69
CA GLY A 231 -10.43 -8.86 23.50
C GLY A 231 -10.88 -9.80 24.62
N LEU A 232 -10.75 -9.39 25.89
CA LEU A 232 -11.21 -10.15 27.05
C LEU A 232 -12.71 -10.43 27.01
N LYS A 233 -13.52 -9.42 26.68
CA LYS A 233 -14.98 -9.61 26.52
C LYS A 233 -15.29 -10.65 25.45
N PHE A 234 -14.64 -10.54 24.29
CA PHE A 234 -14.83 -11.49 23.20
C PHE A 234 -14.41 -12.91 23.60
N TYR A 235 -13.24 -13.08 24.23
CA TYR A 235 -12.76 -14.38 24.71
C TYR A 235 -13.74 -15.03 25.70
N ILE A 236 -14.22 -14.28 26.70
CA ILE A 236 -15.19 -14.78 27.69
C ILE A 236 -16.50 -15.19 27.00
N SER A 237 -16.97 -14.43 26.01
CA SER A 237 -18.18 -14.79 25.26
C SER A 237 -18.02 -16.09 24.48
N ILE A 238 -16.87 -16.31 23.85
CA ILE A 238 -16.56 -17.57 23.16
C ILE A 238 -16.46 -18.73 24.14
N ALA A 239 -15.66 -18.58 25.21
CA ALA A 239 -15.49 -19.61 26.23
C ALA A 239 -16.83 -20.01 26.87
N SER A 240 -17.70 -19.04 27.14
CA SER A 240 -19.04 -19.30 27.69
C SER A 240 -19.94 -20.07 26.71
N ALA A 241 -19.83 -19.79 25.41
CA ALA A 241 -20.61 -20.50 24.38
C ALA A 241 -20.04 -21.89 24.06
N GLU A 242 -18.72 -22.09 24.15
CA GLU A 242 -18.08 -23.40 24.04
C GLU A 242 -18.45 -24.34 25.20
N ILE A 243 -18.87 -23.81 26.36
CA ILE A 243 -19.41 -24.60 27.47
C ILE A 243 -20.84 -25.10 27.16
N SER A 244 -21.61 -24.35 26.35
CA SER A 244 -23.01 -24.67 26.03
C SER A 244 -23.24 -25.40 24.70
N ASP A 245 -22.34 -25.23 23.73
CA ASP A 245 -22.43 -25.81 22.38
C ASP A 245 -21.12 -26.53 22.01
N SER A 246 -21.17 -27.49 21.07
CA SER A 246 -19.95 -27.97 20.41
C SER A 246 -19.31 -26.83 19.62
N ILE A 247 -17.98 -26.71 19.74
CA ILE A 247 -17.03 -25.86 18.99
C ILE A 247 -17.68 -24.69 18.24
N VAL A 248 -17.49 -23.46 18.74
CA VAL A 248 -18.04 -22.26 18.12
C VAL A 248 -17.39 -22.04 16.75
N THR A 249 -18.17 -22.02 15.67
CA THR A 249 -17.62 -21.77 14.33
C THR A 249 -17.24 -20.28 14.18
N PRO A 250 -16.26 -19.95 13.31
CA PRO A 250 -15.93 -18.56 12.98
C PRO A 250 -17.13 -17.71 12.56
N GLU A 251 -18.10 -18.30 11.85
CA GLU A 251 -19.34 -17.62 11.48
C GLU A 251 -20.20 -17.29 12.70
N LYS A 252 -20.39 -18.25 13.63
CA LYS A 252 -21.14 -18.02 14.86
C LYS A 252 -20.43 -16.98 15.75
N ALA A 253 -19.12 -17.10 15.90
CA ALA A 253 -18.28 -16.13 16.61
C ALA A 253 -18.39 -14.73 16.01
N PHE A 254 -18.48 -14.62 14.67
CA PHE A 254 -18.66 -13.34 13.98
C PHE A 254 -19.96 -12.63 14.42
N TYR A 255 -21.07 -13.37 14.51
CA TYR A 255 -22.36 -12.81 14.95
C TYR A 255 -22.47 -12.58 16.46
N MET A 256 -21.66 -13.28 17.27
CA MET A 256 -21.55 -13.02 18.70
C MET A 256 -20.82 -11.70 18.99
N THR A 257 -20.04 -11.20 18.03
CA THR A 257 -19.39 -9.89 18.11
C THR A 257 -20.26 -8.81 17.48
N ASN A 258 -20.26 -7.62 18.09
CA ASN A 258 -20.97 -6.46 17.54
C ASN A 258 -20.17 -5.75 16.42
N VAL A 259 -19.30 -6.50 15.72
CA VAL A 259 -18.41 -6.03 14.65
C VAL A 259 -19.22 -5.28 13.59
N LEU A 260 -20.40 -5.79 13.23
CA LEU A 260 -21.26 -5.17 12.23
C LEU A 260 -21.93 -3.88 12.70
N ALA A 261 -22.54 -3.83 13.89
CA ALA A 261 -23.25 -2.62 14.34
C ALA A 261 -22.32 -1.41 14.53
N LYS A 262 -21.04 -1.65 14.86
CA LYS A 262 -20.03 -0.58 15.00
C LYS A 262 -19.32 -0.26 13.69
N LEU A 263 -19.16 -1.24 12.79
CA LEU A 263 -18.68 -0.97 11.45
C LEU A 263 -19.73 -0.29 10.57
N ASP A 264 -21.03 -0.39 10.85
CA ASP A 264 -22.10 0.26 10.08
C ASP A 264 -22.52 1.64 10.62
N GLY A 265 -22.12 1.99 11.85
CA GLY A 265 -22.38 3.27 12.50
C GLY A 265 -21.87 4.48 11.70
N GLY A 266 -22.81 5.31 11.22
CA GLY A 266 -22.54 6.52 10.48
C GLY A 266 -21.84 7.63 11.29
N ALA A 267 -21.03 8.42 10.60
CA ALA A 267 -20.60 9.81 10.83
C ALA A 267 -20.19 10.33 12.23
N ASN A 268 -20.32 9.60 13.34
CA ASN A 268 -20.13 10.15 14.68
C ASN A 268 -19.35 9.23 15.63
N VAL A 269 -18.44 8.43 15.08
CA VAL A 269 -17.54 7.60 15.88
C VAL A 269 -16.25 8.38 16.13
N ASN A 270 -16.03 8.79 17.39
CA ASN A 270 -14.77 9.37 17.84
C ASN A 270 -13.57 8.43 17.53
N MET A 271 -12.34 8.96 17.56
CA MET A 271 -11.12 8.19 17.25
C MET A 271 -11.05 6.84 18.00
N LEU A 272 -11.51 6.84 19.26
CA LEU A 272 -11.56 5.66 20.11
C LEU A 272 -12.57 4.60 19.61
N GLY A 273 -13.75 4.99 19.16
CA GLY A 273 -14.72 4.04 18.62
C GLY A 273 -14.29 3.41 17.29
N SER A 274 -13.52 4.15 16.46
CA SER A 274 -12.93 3.60 15.23
C SER A 274 -11.83 2.57 15.54
N LEU A 275 -11.04 2.81 16.58
CA LEU A 275 -10.04 1.86 17.09
C LEU A 275 -10.68 0.60 17.68
N ILE A 276 -11.79 0.74 18.42
CA ILE A 276 -12.52 -0.40 18.99
C ILE A 276 -13.13 -1.26 17.87
N ALA A 277 -13.71 -0.67 16.83
CA ALA A 277 -14.29 -1.44 15.72
C ALA A 277 -13.21 -2.23 14.94
N LEU A 278 -12.02 -1.65 14.74
CA LEU A 278 -10.89 -2.36 14.14
C LEU A 278 -10.35 -3.46 15.04
N SER A 279 -10.30 -3.21 16.36
CA SER A 279 -9.89 -4.22 17.34
C SER A 279 -10.85 -5.40 17.39
N GLU A 280 -12.17 -5.19 17.29
CA GLU A 280 -13.13 -6.30 17.27
C GLU A 280 -12.99 -7.19 16.03
N LEU A 281 -12.77 -6.58 14.85
CA LEU A 281 -12.48 -7.33 13.64
C LEU A 281 -11.17 -8.12 13.75
N ASP A 282 -10.15 -7.51 14.35
CA ASP A 282 -8.87 -8.18 14.60
C ASP A 282 -9.02 -9.37 15.56
N ASN A 283 -9.73 -9.20 16.67
CA ASN A 283 -10.02 -10.27 17.62
C ASN A 283 -10.74 -11.45 16.93
N TRP A 284 -11.69 -11.16 16.04
CA TRP A 284 -12.37 -12.20 15.28
C TRP A 284 -11.43 -12.91 14.30
N LEU A 285 -10.57 -12.18 13.58
CA LEU A 285 -9.57 -12.78 12.69
C LEU A 285 -8.59 -13.68 13.47
N ASP A 286 -8.15 -13.26 14.66
CA ASP A 286 -7.37 -14.08 15.58
C ASP A 286 -8.04 -15.42 15.88
N TYR A 287 -9.32 -15.36 16.23
CA TYR A 287 -10.10 -16.55 16.51
C TYR A 287 -10.21 -17.47 15.29
N VAL A 288 -10.33 -16.92 14.08
CA VAL A 288 -10.30 -17.72 12.85
C VAL A 288 -8.97 -18.47 12.70
N TYR A 289 -7.84 -17.81 12.97
CA TYR A 289 -6.53 -18.48 12.94
C TYR A 289 -6.41 -19.56 14.02
N GLU A 290 -6.88 -19.29 15.23
CA GLU A 290 -6.90 -20.27 16.32
C GLU A 290 -7.76 -21.49 15.95
N TYR A 291 -8.96 -21.25 15.42
CA TYR A 291 -9.87 -22.28 14.93
C TYR A 291 -9.22 -23.16 13.86
N ARG A 292 -8.49 -22.56 12.90
CA ARG A 292 -7.70 -23.29 11.89
C ARG A 292 -6.56 -24.09 12.52
N SER A 293 -5.88 -23.52 13.51
CA SER A 293 -4.75 -24.17 14.18
C SER A 293 -5.18 -25.42 14.96
N ARG A 294 -6.44 -25.47 15.42
CA ARG A 294 -7.08 -26.66 16.03
C ARG A 294 -7.46 -27.73 14.99
N GLY A 295 -7.12 -27.55 13.71
CA GLY A 295 -7.35 -28.51 12.63
C GLY A 295 -8.70 -28.36 11.92
N HIS A 296 -9.48 -27.32 12.22
CA HIS A 296 -10.77 -27.09 11.59
C HIS A 296 -10.65 -26.28 10.28
N VAL A 297 -11.53 -26.56 9.33
CA VAL A 297 -11.51 -25.91 8.00
C VAL A 297 -12.34 -24.63 8.02
N PHE A 298 -11.71 -23.49 7.73
CA PHE A 298 -12.39 -22.23 7.43
C PHE A 298 -11.44 -21.36 6.58
N SER A 299 -11.56 -21.41 5.26
CA SER A 299 -10.58 -20.82 4.33
C SER A 299 -10.59 -19.29 4.34
N ASN A 300 -9.59 -18.66 3.72
CA ASN A 300 -9.60 -17.21 3.51
C ASN A 300 -10.71 -16.77 2.53
N ASN A 301 -11.22 -17.67 1.69
CA ASN A 301 -12.40 -17.38 0.87
C ASN A 301 -13.65 -17.29 1.74
N ASP A 302 -13.82 -18.20 2.70
CA ASP A 302 -14.96 -18.21 3.63
C ASP A 302 -14.98 -16.95 4.51
N VAL A 303 -13.80 -16.54 5.00
CA VAL A 303 -13.61 -15.24 5.68
C VAL A 303 -14.08 -14.09 4.78
N LEU A 304 -13.63 -14.08 3.52
CA LEU A 304 -13.92 -13.00 2.60
C LEU A 304 -15.40 -12.97 2.18
N ASP A 305 -16.03 -14.13 1.96
CA ASP A 305 -17.45 -14.25 1.66
C ASP A 305 -18.32 -13.75 2.81
N LEU A 306 -17.98 -14.11 4.05
CA LEU A 306 -18.67 -13.63 5.23
C LEU A 306 -18.53 -12.10 5.38
N LEU A 307 -17.33 -11.56 5.14
CA LEU A 307 -17.10 -10.11 5.20
C LEU A 307 -17.82 -9.34 4.09
N ILE A 308 -17.81 -9.84 2.85
CA ILE A 308 -18.49 -9.20 1.70
C ILE A 308 -20.01 -9.24 1.86
N LYS A 309 -20.57 -10.29 2.46
CA LYS A 309 -22.01 -10.41 2.73
C LYS A 309 -22.54 -9.24 3.57
N HIS A 310 -21.70 -8.67 4.43
CA HIS A 310 -22.12 -7.64 5.38
C HIS A 310 -21.42 -6.28 5.17
N ILE A 311 -20.31 -6.23 4.43
CA ILE A 311 -19.52 -5.01 4.21
C ILE A 311 -19.32 -4.83 2.70
N LYS A 312 -19.72 -3.67 2.16
CA LYS A 312 -19.47 -3.31 0.75
C LYS A 312 -17.97 -3.47 0.41
N ALA A 313 -17.68 -4.08 -0.74
CA ALA A 313 -16.31 -4.43 -1.14
C ALA A 313 -15.31 -3.25 -1.13
N SER A 314 -15.73 -2.04 -1.49
CA SER A 314 -14.91 -0.82 -1.43
C SER A 314 -14.57 -0.42 0.01
N ARG A 315 -15.55 -0.49 0.91
CA ARG A 315 -15.36 -0.26 2.35
C ARG A 315 -14.47 -1.32 2.98
N LEU A 316 -14.66 -2.58 2.60
CA LEU A 316 -13.85 -3.71 3.07
C LEU A 316 -12.37 -3.56 2.66
N SER A 317 -12.08 -3.19 1.42
CA SER A 317 -10.71 -2.91 0.96
C SER A 317 -10.03 -1.83 1.81
N ARG A 318 -10.76 -0.77 2.18
CA ARG A 318 -10.24 0.30 3.03
C ARG A 318 -10.00 -0.18 4.47
N ILE A 319 -10.93 -0.93 5.04
CA ILE A 319 -10.79 -1.50 6.39
C ILE A 319 -9.57 -2.42 6.44
N LEU A 320 -9.43 -3.32 5.47
CA LEU A 320 -8.30 -4.24 5.38
C LEU A 320 -6.97 -3.50 5.13
N ARG A 321 -6.95 -2.39 4.37
CA ARG A 321 -5.75 -1.54 4.25
C ARG A 321 -5.38 -0.90 5.59
N LYS A 322 -6.34 -0.31 6.31
CA LYS A 322 -6.09 0.23 7.66
C LYS A 322 -5.61 -0.84 8.63
N LEU A 323 -6.15 -2.06 8.53
CA LEU A 323 -5.73 -3.19 9.33
C LEU A 323 -4.30 -3.60 8.96
N ARG A 324 -3.96 -3.68 7.67
CA ARG A 324 -2.59 -3.94 7.18
C ARG A 324 -1.59 -2.91 7.70
N ASP A 325 -1.96 -1.63 7.71
CA ASP A 325 -1.11 -0.53 8.17
C ASP A 325 -0.98 -0.51 9.71
N THR A 326 -1.69 -1.40 10.42
CA THR A 326 -1.52 -1.61 11.86
C THR A 326 -0.36 -2.58 12.12
N LEU A 327 0.54 -2.22 13.03
CA LEU A 327 1.76 -2.98 13.32
C LEU A 327 1.42 -4.42 13.75
N GLY A 328 2.03 -5.42 13.08
CA GLY A 328 1.78 -6.85 13.30
C GLY A 328 0.61 -7.46 12.53
N MET A 329 -0.16 -6.67 11.77
CA MET A 329 -1.40 -7.12 11.12
C MET A 329 -1.30 -7.32 9.60
N GLU A 330 -0.15 -6.97 9.03
CA GLU A 330 0.13 -7.09 7.60
C GLU A 330 -0.08 -8.52 7.08
N TYR A 331 0.37 -9.51 7.83
CA TYR A 331 0.31 -10.91 7.41
C TYR A 331 -1.14 -11.45 7.32
N ARG A 332 -2.11 -10.85 8.04
CA ARG A 332 -3.53 -11.23 8.01
C ARG A 332 -4.29 -10.48 6.92
N ALA A 333 -4.05 -9.18 6.84
CA ALA A 333 -4.75 -8.30 5.92
C ALA A 333 -4.29 -8.50 4.46
N THR A 334 -3.00 -8.77 4.23
CA THR A 334 -2.43 -8.89 2.89
C THR A 334 -3.01 -10.05 2.08
N PRO A 335 -3.16 -11.28 2.61
CA PRO A 335 -3.84 -12.37 1.90
C PRO A 335 -5.29 -12.05 1.53
N LEU A 336 -6.04 -11.40 2.45
CA LEU A 336 -7.43 -11.01 2.21
C LEU A 336 -7.53 -9.88 1.18
N LEU A 337 -6.62 -8.90 1.21
CA LEU A 337 -6.52 -7.86 0.19
C LEU A 337 -6.20 -8.44 -1.19
N LYS A 338 -5.25 -9.39 -1.26
CA LYS A 338 -4.88 -10.08 -2.51
C LYS A 338 -6.05 -10.90 -3.06
N LEU A 339 -6.78 -11.62 -2.20
CA LEU A 339 -7.97 -12.37 -2.59
C LEU A 339 -9.12 -11.47 -3.04
N LEU A 340 -9.35 -10.36 -2.35
CA LEU A 340 -10.34 -9.35 -2.73
C LEU A 340 -9.99 -8.72 -4.08
N ALA A 341 -8.73 -8.37 -4.31
CA ALA A 341 -8.24 -7.87 -5.59
C ALA A 341 -8.37 -8.92 -6.70
N ASN A 342 -8.06 -10.18 -6.43
CA ASN A 342 -8.20 -11.28 -7.38
C ASN A 342 -9.67 -11.60 -7.72
N ARG A 343 -10.60 -11.44 -6.77
CA ARG A 343 -12.04 -11.56 -7.04
C ARG A 343 -12.56 -10.41 -7.90
N ARG A 344 -12.11 -9.17 -7.64
CA ARG A 344 -12.42 -8.02 -8.50
C ARG A 344 -11.88 -8.23 -9.92
N ARG A 345 -10.61 -8.66 -10.05
CA ARG A 345 -10.00 -8.97 -11.36
C ARG A 345 -10.74 -10.07 -12.10
N ARG A 346 -11.17 -11.14 -11.43
CA ARG A 346 -11.98 -12.19 -12.07
C ARG A 346 -13.31 -11.65 -12.60
N ASN A 347 -14.00 -10.81 -11.83
CA ASN A 347 -15.23 -10.17 -12.32
C ASN A 347 -14.94 -9.26 -13.53
N TYR A 348 -13.82 -8.54 -13.55
CA TYR A 348 -13.41 -7.73 -14.70
C TYR A 348 -13.05 -8.58 -15.92
N ASP A 349 -12.35 -9.70 -15.73
CA ASP A 349 -12.02 -10.64 -16.80
C ASP A 349 -13.29 -11.26 -17.39
N ASP A 350 -14.25 -11.64 -16.55
CA ASP A 350 -15.52 -12.22 -16.99
C ASP A 350 -16.39 -11.20 -17.74
N TRP A 351 -16.44 -9.94 -17.27
CA TRP A 351 -17.13 -8.85 -17.97
C TRP A 351 -16.47 -8.50 -19.30
N ALA A 352 -15.14 -8.40 -19.32
CA ALA A 352 -14.39 -8.10 -20.55
C ALA A 352 -14.55 -9.22 -21.58
N ARG A 353 -14.47 -10.50 -21.16
CA ARG A 353 -14.75 -11.65 -22.04
C ARG A 353 -16.20 -11.71 -22.55
N SER A 354 -17.13 -11.15 -21.78
CA SER A 354 -18.53 -11.01 -22.18
C SER A 354 -18.79 -9.75 -23.01
N GLU A 355 -17.73 -9.03 -23.40
CA GLU A 355 -17.76 -7.80 -24.18
C GLU A 355 -18.60 -6.66 -23.58
N LEU A 356 -18.83 -6.66 -22.24
CA LEU A 356 -19.56 -5.57 -21.59
C LEU A 356 -18.81 -4.25 -21.82
N SER A 357 -19.45 -3.28 -22.45
CA SER A 357 -18.79 -2.01 -22.73
C SER A 357 -18.47 -1.28 -21.41
N PRO A 358 -17.36 -0.53 -21.33
CA PRO A 358 -17.09 0.27 -20.14
C PRO A 358 -18.20 1.28 -19.82
N ALA A 359 -18.96 1.77 -20.81
CA ALA A 359 -20.15 2.59 -20.56
C ALA A 359 -21.21 1.83 -19.74
N GLU A 360 -21.51 0.57 -20.07
CA GLU A 360 -22.46 -0.26 -19.32
C GLU A 360 -21.96 -0.56 -17.91
N VAL A 361 -20.67 -0.88 -17.75
CA VAL A 361 -20.07 -1.14 -16.44
C VAL A 361 -20.08 0.12 -15.57
N TYR A 362 -19.93 1.31 -16.15
CA TYR A 362 -20.04 2.59 -15.43
C TYR A 362 -21.42 2.74 -14.76
N HIS A 363 -22.48 2.35 -15.47
CA HIS A 363 -23.84 2.33 -14.97
C HIS A 363 -24.09 1.22 -13.95
N LEU A 364 -23.55 0.02 -14.20
CA LEU A 364 -23.69 -1.14 -13.32
C LEU A 364 -23.04 -0.88 -11.95
N LEU A 365 -21.89 -0.21 -11.96
CA LEU A 365 -21.24 0.27 -10.75
C LEU A 365 -21.96 1.47 -10.11
N SER A 366 -23.04 1.99 -10.72
CA SER A 366 -23.81 3.13 -10.22
C SER A 366 -22.98 4.40 -9.99
N ILE A 367 -21.90 4.58 -10.77
CA ILE A 367 -20.98 5.73 -10.62
C ILE A 367 -21.68 7.03 -10.99
N SER A 368 -22.59 7.01 -11.97
CA SER A 368 -23.41 8.16 -12.35
C SER A 368 -24.30 8.68 -11.21
N LYS A 369 -24.63 7.85 -10.22
CA LYS A 369 -25.46 8.22 -9.05
C LYS A 369 -24.63 8.65 -7.84
N ALA A 370 -23.31 8.51 -7.88
CA ALA A 370 -22.44 8.88 -6.77
C ALA A 370 -22.36 10.42 -6.65
N ILE A 371 -22.57 10.97 -5.46
CA ILE A 371 -22.47 12.41 -5.23
C ILE A 371 -21.00 12.79 -5.02
N PHE A 372 -20.44 13.60 -5.92
CA PHE A 372 -19.15 14.26 -5.75
C PHE A 372 -19.41 15.67 -5.22
N ILE A 373 -19.16 15.87 -3.92
CA ILE A 373 -19.33 17.20 -3.32
C ILE A 373 -18.04 17.97 -3.59
N LEU A 374 -18.11 19.09 -4.31
CA LEU A 374 -16.99 20.00 -4.49
C LEU A 374 -16.93 20.96 -3.29
N GLY A 375 -15.93 20.84 -2.43
CA GLY A 375 -15.75 21.76 -1.30
C GLY A 375 -14.87 21.22 -0.17
N ALA A 376 -13.94 22.06 0.29
CA ALA A 376 -13.14 21.85 1.50
C ALA A 376 -14.04 21.99 2.74
N GLY A 377 -14.83 20.95 3.05
CA GLY A 377 -15.73 20.99 4.19
C GLY A 377 -16.35 19.65 4.51
N LYS A 378 -15.77 18.96 5.50
CA LYS A 378 -16.39 17.93 6.37
C LYS A 378 -17.08 16.68 5.75
N GLU A 379 -16.99 16.42 4.44
CA GLU A 379 -17.66 15.26 3.81
C GLU A 379 -16.75 14.23 3.12
N GLY A 380 -15.54 14.04 3.67
CA GLY A 380 -14.54 13.13 3.08
C GLY A 380 -15.04 11.71 2.78
N SER A 381 -15.91 11.10 3.60
CA SER A 381 -16.32 9.69 3.39
C SER A 381 -17.10 9.43 2.09
N ARG A 382 -17.90 10.38 1.60
CA ARG A 382 -18.69 10.25 0.37
C ARG A 382 -17.81 10.44 -0.88
N GLN A 383 -16.94 11.45 -0.86
CA GLN A 383 -15.93 11.67 -1.92
C GLN A 383 -15.01 10.46 -2.10
N HIS A 384 -14.54 9.86 -0.99
CA HIS A 384 -13.65 8.69 -1.06
C HIS A 384 -14.35 7.45 -1.64
N THR A 385 -15.65 7.28 -1.38
CA THR A 385 -16.43 6.17 -1.95
C THR A 385 -16.56 6.35 -3.46
N ALA A 386 -16.86 7.57 -3.91
CA ALA A 386 -17.02 7.87 -5.32
C ALA A 386 -15.68 7.76 -6.10
N LEU A 387 -14.57 8.21 -5.52
CA LEU A 387 -13.22 8.02 -6.10
C LEU A 387 -12.84 6.54 -6.22
N SER A 388 -13.12 5.72 -5.20
CA SER A 388 -12.83 4.28 -5.25
C SER A 388 -13.65 3.55 -6.31
N MET A 389 -14.91 3.97 -6.55
CA MET A 389 -15.73 3.37 -7.60
C MET A 389 -15.23 3.77 -8.99
N LEU A 390 -14.75 5.00 -9.14
CA LEU A 390 -14.14 5.49 -10.37
C LEU A 390 -12.81 4.77 -10.66
N GLU A 391 -11.98 4.57 -9.64
CA GLU A 391 -10.75 3.76 -9.72
C GLU A 391 -11.05 2.33 -10.18
N ASP A 392 -12.04 1.67 -9.57
CA ASP A 392 -12.48 0.31 -9.95
C ASP A 392 -12.95 0.24 -11.41
N TRP A 393 -13.61 1.29 -11.91
CA TRP A 393 -14.05 1.36 -13.31
C TRP A 393 -12.91 1.64 -14.29
N LEU A 394 -11.98 2.53 -13.95
CA LEU A 394 -10.81 2.81 -14.80
C LEU A 394 -9.87 1.61 -14.93
N ASN A 395 -9.74 0.82 -13.85
CA ASN A 395 -9.06 -0.47 -13.88
C ASN A 395 -9.79 -1.47 -14.80
N TYR A 396 -11.13 -1.45 -14.82
CA TYR A 396 -11.89 -2.25 -15.78
C TYR A 396 -11.64 -1.81 -17.22
N VAL A 397 -11.61 -0.50 -17.51
CA VAL A 397 -11.29 0.05 -18.84
C VAL A 397 -9.93 -0.44 -19.33
N GLU A 398 -8.90 -0.37 -18.48
CA GLU A 398 -7.56 -0.87 -18.82
C GLU A 398 -7.59 -2.37 -19.09
N ARG A 399 -8.35 -3.14 -18.31
CA ARG A 399 -8.50 -4.57 -18.54
C ARG A 399 -9.25 -4.86 -19.84
N TYR A 400 -10.28 -4.08 -20.17
CA TYR A 400 -11.01 -4.16 -21.42
C TYR A 400 -10.07 -3.95 -22.62
N TRP A 401 -9.14 -2.98 -22.55
CA TRP A 401 -8.09 -2.79 -23.55
C TRP A 401 -7.15 -3.99 -23.67
N SER A 402 -6.81 -4.64 -22.57
CA SER A 402 -5.92 -5.81 -22.58
C SER A 402 -6.52 -7.06 -23.25
N PHE A 403 -7.82 -7.06 -23.54
CA PHE A 403 -8.51 -8.07 -24.35
C PHE A 403 -8.69 -7.63 -25.82
N ASP A 404 -7.89 -6.66 -26.28
CA ASP A 404 -7.93 -6.08 -27.63
C ASP A 404 -9.25 -5.40 -28.00
N HIS A 405 -10.08 -5.05 -27.00
CA HIS A 405 -11.28 -4.25 -27.24
C HIS A 405 -10.95 -2.76 -27.28
N VAL A 406 -11.51 -2.04 -28.26
CA VAL A 406 -11.27 -0.60 -28.42
C VAL A 406 -12.27 0.23 -27.61
N PHE A 407 -11.75 1.05 -26.68
CA PHE A 407 -12.53 2.04 -25.95
C PHE A 407 -11.68 3.30 -25.68
N SER A 408 -11.77 4.33 -26.51
CA SER A 408 -10.81 5.44 -26.49
C SER A 408 -10.86 6.25 -25.20
N ASN A 409 -9.77 6.98 -24.89
CA ASN A 409 -9.77 7.96 -23.80
C ASN A 409 -10.86 9.03 -24.02
N GLY A 410 -11.14 9.37 -25.28
CA GLY A 410 -12.26 10.21 -25.64
C GLY A 410 -13.61 9.63 -25.17
N GLN A 411 -13.86 8.35 -25.43
CA GLN A 411 -15.07 7.67 -24.99
C GLN A 411 -15.17 7.57 -23.47
N VAL A 412 -14.05 7.38 -22.76
CA VAL A 412 -14.00 7.50 -21.29
C VAL A 412 -14.48 8.88 -20.84
N ILE A 413 -13.98 9.95 -21.47
CA ILE A 413 -14.41 11.32 -21.19
C ILE A 413 -15.89 11.55 -21.53
N ASP A 414 -16.41 10.97 -22.62
CA ASP A 414 -17.82 11.09 -22.99
C ASP A 414 -18.73 10.45 -21.93
N VAL A 415 -18.36 9.28 -21.40
CA VAL A 415 -19.10 8.63 -20.31
C VAL A 415 -19.08 9.48 -19.04
N LEU A 416 -17.95 10.12 -18.72
CA LEU A 416 -17.86 11.00 -17.55
C LEU A 416 -18.68 12.29 -17.72
N CYS A 417 -18.55 12.96 -18.86
CA CYS A 417 -19.23 14.22 -19.15
C CYS A 417 -20.72 14.08 -19.50
N SER A 418 -21.18 12.89 -19.91
CA SER A 418 -22.63 12.64 -20.12
C SER A 418 -23.42 12.61 -18.81
N HIS A 419 -22.74 12.46 -17.67
CA HIS A 419 -23.38 12.34 -16.36
C HIS A 419 -23.01 13.46 -15.38
N ARG A 420 -22.03 14.29 -15.72
CA ARG A 420 -21.45 15.30 -14.83
C ARG A 420 -21.02 16.55 -15.59
N GLN A 421 -20.97 17.67 -14.88
CA GLN A 421 -20.43 18.90 -15.46
C GLN A 421 -18.91 18.76 -15.69
N THR A 422 -18.39 19.44 -16.70
CA THR A 422 -16.98 19.33 -17.10
C THR A 422 -16.04 19.71 -15.95
N GLU A 423 -16.37 20.75 -15.19
CA GLU A 423 -15.61 21.23 -14.03
C GLU A 423 -15.51 20.15 -12.94
N GLU A 424 -16.61 19.41 -12.72
CA GLU A 424 -16.65 18.30 -11.79
C GLU A 424 -15.76 17.14 -12.25
N VAL A 425 -15.79 16.82 -13.55
CA VAL A 425 -14.92 15.79 -14.14
C VAL A 425 -13.44 16.17 -14.04
N ILE A 426 -13.08 17.44 -14.29
CA ILE A 426 -11.69 17.92 -14.13
C ILE A 426 -11.22 17.70 -12.70
N GLU A 427 -12.03 18.08 -11.72
CA GLU A 427 -11.64 17.95 -10.32
C GLU A 427 -11.60 16.49 -9.86
N MET A 428 -12.51 15.64 -10.34
CA MET A 428 -12.46 14.19 -10.12
C MET A 428 -11.15 13.58 -10.64
N LEU A 429 -10.75 13.93 -11.87
CA LEU A 429 -9.51 13.42 -12.46
C LEU A 429 -8.26 13.98 -11.74
N ARG A 430 -8.29 15.24 -11.28
CA ARG A 430 -7.22 15.79 -10.43
C ARG A 430 -7.10 15.05 -9.10
N MET A 431 -8.23 14.72 -8.46
CA MET A 431 -8.23 13.93 -7.23
C MET A 431 -7.67 12.51 -7.46
N LEU A 432 -7.96 11.89 -8.61
CA LEU A 432 -7.39 10.60 -8.99
C LEU A 432 -5.86 10.64 -9.14
N GLN A 433 -5.26 11.77 -9.50
CA GLN A 433 -3.78 11.88 -9.56
C GLN A 433 -3.10 11.70 -8.20
N TYR A 434 -3.84 11.84 -7.09
CA TYR A 434 -3.32 11.57 -5.75
C TYR A 434 -3.59 10.12 -5.29
N VAL A 435 -4.25 9.30 -6.11
CA VAL A 435 -4.48 7.88 -5.84
C VAL A 435 -3.27 7.09 -6.38
N PRO A 436 -2.55 6.34 -5.53
CA PRO A 436 -1.38 5.58 -5.95
C PRO A 436 -1.68 4.63 -7.11
N GLY A 437 -0.95 4.73 -8.22
CA GLY A 437 -1.11 3.90 -9.41
C GLY A 437 -2.07 4.46 -10.47
N MET A 438 -2.75 5.57 -10.21
CA MET A 438 -3.68 6.22 -11.14
C MET A 438 -3.11 7.50 -11.77
N GLU A 439 -1.89 7.90 -11.43
CA GLU A 439 -1.30 9.19 -11.78
C GLU A 439 -1.22 9.39 -13.29
N ASN A 440 -0.70 8.38 -13.99
CA ASN A 440 -0.51 8.40 -15.44
C ASN A 440 -1.85 8.37 -16.19
N GLN A 441 -2.77 7.50 -15.77
CA GLN A 441 -4.08 7.37 -16.41
C GLN A 441 -4.92 8.64 -16.21
N ALA A 442 -4.92 9.21 -15.00
CA ALA A 442 -5.60 10.47 -14.72
C ALA A 442 -4.99 11.63 -15.51
N HIS A 443 -3.65 11.69 -15.65
CA HIS A 443 -2.98 12.68 -16.48
C HIS A 443 -3.32 12.57 -17.97
N MET A 444 -3.37 11.34 -18.50
CA MET A 444 -3.78 11.06 -19.89
C MET A 444 -5.23 11.52 -20.15
N LEU A 445 -6.15 11.21 -19.24
CA LEU A 445 -7.55 11.62 -19.35
C LEU A 445 -7.73 13.13 -19.23
N LEU A 446 -7.00 13.80 -18.32
CA LEU A 446 -6.99 15.26 -18.23
C LEU A 446 -6.47 15.91 -19.52
N SER A 447 -5.45 15.33 -20.13
CA SER A 447 -4.89 15.82 -21.39
C SER A 447 -5.87 15.65 -22.56
N SER A 448 -6.56 14.49 -22.62
CA SER A 448 -7.61 14.24 -23.61
C SER A 448 -8.80 15.20 -23.44
N LEU A 449 -9.24 15.44 -22.20
CA LEU A 449 -10.29 16.41 -21.88
C LEU A 449 -9.89 17.84 -22.27
N ALA A 450 -8.66 18.26 -21.96
CA ALA A 450 -8.14 19.57 -22.34
C ALA A 450 -8.11 19.75 -23.86
N CYS A 451 -7.71 18.72 -24.61
CA CYS A 451 -7.74 18.72 -26.07
C CYS A 451 -9.17 18.94 -26.60
N ARG A 452 -10.15 18.23 -26.03
CA ARG A 452 -11.57 18.37 -26.39
C ARG A 452 -12.16 19.74 -26.06
N LEU A 453 -11.72 20.38 -24.97
CA LEU A 453 -12.12 21.75 -24.64
C LEU A 453 -11.52 22.78 -25.62
N GLN A 454 -10.31 22.54 -26.14
CA GLN A 454 -9.77 23.38 -27.21
C GLN A 454 -10.56 23.20 -28.52
N PHE A 455 -11.11 22.00 -28.78
CA PHE A 455 -11.92 21.74 -29.96
C PHE A 455 -13.22 22.54 -29.97
N THR A 456 -13.91 22.69 -28.84
CA THR A 456 -15.12 23.52 -28.78
C THR A 456 -14.82 24.99 -29.05
N VAL A 457 -13.70 25.51 -28.52
CA VAL A 457 -13.23 26.88 -28.82
C VAL A 457 -12.92 27.06 -30.30
N ARG A 458 -12.21 26.10 -30.92
CA ARG A 458 -11.87 26.10 -32.35
C ARG A 458 -13.11 25.99 -33.24
N LEU A 459 -14.08 25.14 -32.87
CA LEU A 459 -15.38 25.02 -33.54
C LEU A 459 -16.14 26.34 -33.53
N ASN A 460 -16.25 26.97 -32.35
CA ASN A 460 -16.92 28.27 -32.19
C ASN A 460 -16.23 29.38 -32.99
N SER A 461 -14.90 29.31 -33.10
CA SER A 461 -14.09 30.26 -33.86
C SER A 461 -14.06 30.01 -35.38
N GLY A 462 -14.78 29.00 -35.89
CA GLY A 462 -14.90 28.76 -37.33
C GLY A 462 -13.81 27.89 -37.96
N TRP A 463 -12.92 27.28 -37.16
CA TRP A 463 -11.74 26.59 -37.69
C TRP A 463 -12.13 25.32 -38.44
N THR A 464 -11.63 25.15 -39.67
CA THR A 464 -11.95 23.99 -40.50
C THR A 464 -11.19 22.75 -40.03
N PRO A 465 -11.73 21.53 -40.19
CA PRO A 465 -11.03 20.31 -39.79
C PRO A 465 -9.66 20.13 -40.44
N LYS A 466 -9.46 20.67 -41.66
CA LYS A 466 -8.16 20.71 -42.35
C LYS A 466 -7.10 21.54 -41.61
N VAL A 467 -7.49 22.63 -40.93
CA VAL A 467 -6.56 23.46 -40.14
C VAL A 467 -6.30 22.83 -38.77
N VAL A 468 -7.29 22.11 -38.22
CA VAL A 468 -7.17 21.47 -36.91
C VAL A 468 -6.33 20.20 -36.95
N TYR A 469 -6.41 19.41 -38.04
CA TYR A 469 -5.71 18.13 -38.15
C TYR A 469 -4.17 18.23 -37.90
N PRO A 470 -3.42 19.16 -38.53
CA PRO A 470 -1.98 19.32 -38.30
C PRO A 470 -1.61 19.80 -36.89
N MET A 471 -2.59 20.24 -36.09
CA MET A 471 -2.39 20.66 -34.71
C MET A 471 -2.67 19.54 -33.71
N MET A 472 -3.12 18.39 -34.20
CA MET A 472 -3.38 17.22 -33.37
C MET A 472 -2.13 16.34 -33.29
N PRO A 473 -1.89 15.67 -32.15
CA PRO A 473 -0.72 14.80 -32.00
C PRO A 473 -0.69 13.66 -33.03
N ILE A 474 -1.84 13.25 -33.54
CA ILE A 474 -1.95 12.26 -34.63
C ILE A 474 -1.19 12.71 -35.89
N SER A 475 -1.08 14.00 -36.17
CA SER A 475 -0.33 14.47 -37.35
C SER A 475 1.18 14.31 -37.22
N THR A 476 1.70 14.14 -35.99
CA THR A 476 3.11 13.93 -35.68
C THR A 476 3.31 12.49 -35.22
N ALA A 477 3.44 11.56 -36.17
CA ALA A 477 3.55 10.12 -35.88
C ALA A 477 4.55 9.82 -34.76
N LYS A 478 4.09 9.22 -33.66
CA LYS A 478 4.95 8.66 -32.61
C LYS A 478 5.26 7.22 -32.97
N LEU A 479 6.45 7.00 -33.49
CA LEU A 479 6.99 5.68 -33.75
C LEU A 479 7.46 5.05 -32.42
N ILE A 480 6.98 3.85 -32.12
CA ILE A 480 7.41 3.03 -30.98
C ILE A 480 8.16 1.78 -31.46
N PRO A 481 9.13 1.26 -30.69
CA PRO A 481 9.81 0.01 -31.03
C PRO A 481 8.84 -1.18 -30.94
N SER A 482 8.64 -1.90 -32.05
CA SER A 482 7.92 -3.17 -32.11
C SER A 482 8.79 -4.32 -31.60
N SER A 483 8.16 -5.41 -31.16
CA SER A 483 8.80 -6.69 -30.81
C SER A 483 9.56 -7.32 -31.98
N SER A 484 9.30 -6.87 -33.21
CA SER A 484 10.04 -7.22 -34.43
C SER A 484 11.30 -6.38 -34.68
N GLY A 485 11.59 -5.39 -33.84
CA GLY A 485 12.68 -4.43 -34.03
C GLY A 485 12.40 -3.34 -35.08
N ARG A 486 11.22 -3.35 -35.72
CA ARG A 486 10.75 -2.25 -36.56
C ARG A 486 10.14 -1.14 -35.71
N MET A 487 10.24 0.10 -36.18
CA MET A 487 9.45 1.18 -35.61
C MET A 487 8.02 1.09 -36.15
N GLU A 488 7.04 0.94 -35.26
CA GLU A 488 5.61 0.87 -35.59
C GLU A 488 4.86 2.06 -34.97
N LEU A 489 3.71 2.41 -35.55
CA LEU A 489 2.81 3.38 -34.94
C LEU A 489 2.23 2.82 -33.63
N ASP A 490 2.11 3.67 -32.61
CA ASP A 490 1.30 3.37 -31.42
C ASP A 490 -0.17 3.35 -31.83
N TRP A 491 -0.65 2.18 -32.29
CA TRP A 491 -1.98 2.03 -32.86
C TRP A 491 -3.11 2.40 -31.89
N PRO A 492 -3.13 1.97 -30.61
CA PRO A 492 -4.16 2.41 -29.67
C PRO A 492 -4.27 3.94 -29.55
N VAL A 493 -3.13 4.63 -29.40
CA VAL A 493 -3.10 6.09 -29.32
C VAL A 493 -3.51 6.72 -30.65
N THR A 494 -2.97 6.23 -31.76
CA THR A 494 -3.27 6.74 -33.11
C THR A 494 -4.76 6.60 -33.46
N LEU A 495 -5.37 5.46 -33.18
CA LEU A 495 -6.80 5.23 -33.42
C LEU A 495 -7.68 6.11 -32.53
N SER A 496 -7.28 6.29 -31.26
CA SER A 496 -7.97 7.19 -30.33
C SER A 496 -7.95 8.64 -30.83
N GLU A 497 -6.78 9.16 -31.19
CA GLU A 497 -6.64 10.54 -31.66
C GLU A 497 -7.31 10.74 -33.03
N PHE A 498 -7.34 9.71 -33.88
CA PHE A 498 -8.06 9.76 -35.15
C PHE A 498 -9.57 9.86 -34.93
N HIS A 499 -10.09 9.09 -33.99
CA HIS A 499 -11.48 9.16 -33.58
C HIS A 499 -11.84 10.57 -33.07
N ASP A 500 -11.02 11.15 -32.18
CA ASP A 500 -11.25 12.49 -31.66
C ASP A 500 -11.28 13.56 -32.77
N TRP A 501 -10.47 13.40 -33.83
CA TRP A 501 -10.54 14.29 -34.99
C TRP A 501 -11.80 14.10 -35.83
N LEU A 502 -12.25 12.85 -36.03
CA LEU A 502 -13.51 12.58 -36.74
C LEU A 502 -14.72 13.12 -35.97
N ASP A 503 -14.70 13.07 -34.64
CA ASP A 503 -15.72 13.71 -33.80
C ASP A 503 -15.73 15.23 -34.01
N TYR A 504 -14.57 15.86 -34.16
CA TYR A 504 -14.47 17.28 -34.52
C TYR A 504 -15.12 17.55 -35.89
N VAL A 505 -14.83 16.71 -36.89
CA VAL A 505 -15.41 16.80 -38.23
C VAL A 505 -16.93 16.73 -38.17
N ASP A 506 -17.48 15.79 -37.41
CA ASP A 506 -18.94 15.61 -37.28
C ASP A 506 -19.59 16.80 -36.57
N LYS A 507 -19.00 17.29 -35.48
CA LYS A 507 -19.47 18.50 -34.80
C LYS A 507 -19.42 19.73 -35.72
N PHE A 508 -18.38 19.84 -36.55
CA PHE A 508 -18.28 20.92 -37.54
C PHE A 508 -19.40 20.82 -38.59
N ARG A 509 -19.73 19.61 -39.06
CA ARG A 509 -20.84 19.34 -39.99
C ARG A 509 -22.21 19.65 -39.37
N LEU A 510 -22.41 19.28 -38.11
CA LEU A 510 -23.65 19.53 -37.37
C LEU A 510 -23.97 21.02 -37.20
N LEU A 511 -22.96 21.90 -37.22
CA LEU A 511 -23.14 23.36 -37.27
C LEU A 511 -23.58 23.88 -38.66
N GLY A 512 -23.95 23.00 -39.59
CA GLY A 512 -24.38 23.33 -40.95
C GLY A 512 -23.22 23.69 -41.89
N ARG A 513 -21.97 23.47 -41.48
CA ARG A 513 -20.78 23.80 -42.27
C ARG A 513 -20.37 22.62 -43.14
N LYS A 514 -19.91 22.89 -44.36
CA LYS A 514 -19.56 21.83 -45.33
C LYS A 514 -18.13 21.33 -45.12
N PHE A 515 -17.98 20.04 -44.85
CA PHE A 515 -16.71 19.33 -44.89
C PHE A 515 -16.96 17.86 -45.27
N SER A 516 -16.80 17.46 -46.53
CA SER A 516 -17.17 16.11 -46.99
C SER A 516 -16.17 15.03 -46.56
N ASP A 517 -16.55 13.76 -46.70
CA ASP A 517 -15.63 12.64 -46.47
C ASP A 517 -14.49 12.62 -47.50
N ASP A 518 -14.72 13.11 -48.73
CA ASP A 518 -13.67 13.34 -49.71
C ASP A 518 -12.57 14.27 -49.18
N GLN A 519 -12.96 15.34 -48.48
CA GLN A 519 -12.03 16.29 -47.87
C GLN A 519 -11.31 15.68 -46.65
N VAL A 520 -11.93 14.73 -45.97
CA VAL A 520 -11.24 13.92 -44.94
C VAL A 520 -10.12 13.12 -45.57
N ILE A 521 -10.40 12.41 -46.67
CA ILE A 521 -9.38 11.65 -47.41
C ILE A 521 -8.26 12.57 -47.91
N ASP A 522 -8.59 13.76 -48.44
CA ASP A 522 -7.59 14.72 -48.91
C ASP A 522 -6.63 15.18 -47.80
N VAL A 523 -7.13 15.36 -46.58
CA VAL A 523 -6.29 15.74 -45.44
C VAL A 523 -5.34 14.59 -45.07
N LEU A 524 -5.82 13.36 -45.07
CA LEU A 524 -5.02 12.19 -44.70
C LEU A 524 -3.95 11.87 -45.74
N THR A 525 -4.29 11.86 -47.02
CA THR A 525 -3.33 11.59 -48.10
C THR A 525 -2.34 12.73 -48.33
N ALA A 526 -2.69 13.96 -47.93
CA ALA A 526 -1.74 15.08 -47.96
C ALA A 526 -0.72 15.06 -46.81
N THR A 527 -0.99 14.31 -45.74
CA THR A 527 -0.17 14.29 -44.52
C THR A 527 0.56 12.98 -44.29
N ARG A 528 0.16 11.90 -44.97
CA ARG A 528 0.70 10.55 -44.77
C ARG A 528 0.79 9.77 -46.08
N PRO A 529 1.74 8.81 -46.19
CA PRO A 529 1.78 7.84 -47.28
C PRO A 529 0.45 7.07 -47.40
N ILE A 530 0.08 6.70 -48.63
CA ILE A 530 -1.21 6.05 -48.88
C ILE A 530 -1.31 4.69 -48.19
N GLU A 531 -0.19 3.98 -48.04
CA GLU A 531 -0.07 2.71 -47.33
C GLU A 531 -0.46 2.84 -45.86
N GLU A 532 0.02 3.90 -45.19
CA GLU A 532 -0.34 4.19 -43.79
C GLU A 532 -1.81 4.57 -43.64
N VAL A 533 -2.39 5.26 -44.62
CA VAL A 533 -3.81 5.62 -44.62
C VAL A 533 -4.69 4.36 -44.79
N VAL A 534 -4.29 3.42 -45.66
CA VAL A 534 -4.97 2.13 -45.83
C VAL A 534 -4.90 1.31 -44.54
N GLU A 535 -3.72 1.23 -43.92
CA GLU A 535 -3.53 0.50 -42.66
C GLU A 535 -4.33 1.14 -41.52
N LEU A 536 -4.34 2.47 -41.42
CA LEU A 536 -5.17 3.21 -40.47
C LEU A 536 -6.64 2.82 -40.64
N PHE A 537 -7.20 2.84 -41.85
CA PHE A 537 -8.61 2.47 -42.04
C PHE A 537 -8.87 0.98 -41.77
N HIS A 538 -7.92 0.11 -42.09
CA HIS A 538 -8.05 -1.32 -41.80
C HIS A 538 -8.15 -1.57 -40.29
N LYS A 539 -7.27 -0.95 -39.51
CA LYS A 539 -7.28 -1.01 -38.04
C LYS A 539 -8.48 -0.27 -37.44
N PHE A 540 -8.89 0.85 -38.06
CA PHE A 540 -10.04 1.63 -37.59
C PHE A 540 -11.38 0.90 -37.79
N ARG A 541 -11.43 -0.10 -38.68
CA ARG A 541 -12.60 -0.95 -38.88
C ARG A 541 -12.96 -1.78 -37.63
N ASP A 542 -11.95 -2.11 -36.82
CA ASP A 542 -12.11 -2.89 -35.59
C ASP A 542 -12.52 -2.00 -34.39
N VAL A 543 -12.61 -0.67 -34.59
CA VAL A 543 -13.13 0.27 -33.59
C VAL A 543 -14.66 0.17 -33.57
N HIS A 544 -15.22 0.00 -32.36
CA HIS A 544 -16.66 -0.17 -32.19
C HIS A 544 -17.45 0.99 -32.81
N GLY A 545 -18.45 0.67 -33.65
CA GLY A 545 -19.29 1.66 -34.35
C GLY A 545 -18.64 2.32 -35.57
N MET A 546 -17.36 2.08 -35.86
CA MET A 546 -16.64 2.76 -36.95
C MET A 546 -16.52 1.93 -38.24
N LYS A 547 -16.82 0.63 -38.19
CA LYS A 547 -16.72 -0.28 -39.35
C LYS A 547 -17.30 0.28 -40.65
N HIS A 548 -18.55 0.73 -40.62
CA HIS A 548 -19.22 1.26 -41.82
C HIS A 548 -18.51 2.51 -42.37
N ARG A 549 -18.03 3.39 -41.48
CA ARG A 549 -17.34 4.63 -41.86
C ARG A 549 -15.94 4.35 -42.38
N ALA A 550 -15.22 3.41 -41.77
CA ALA A 550 -13.93 2.93 -42.25
C ALA A 550 -14.05 2.30 -43.65
N ASP A 551 -15.06 1.44 -43.86
CA ASP A 551 -15.34 0.84 -45.17
C ASP A 551 -15.69 1.91 -46.21
N GLN A 552 -16.45 2.95 -45.84
CA GLN A 552 -16.75 4.09 -46.71
C GLN A 552 -15.49 4.87 -47.09
N PHE A 553 -14.60 5.16 -46.14
CA PHE A 553 -13.32 5.83 -46.41
C PHE A 553 -12.41 5.00 -47.32
N GLN A 554 -12.34 3.68 -47.12
CA GLN A 554 -11.60 2.78 -48.01
C GLN A 554 -12.17 2.81 -49.43
N ARG A 555 -13.50 2.79 -49.60
CA ARG A 555 -14.13 2.89 -50.92
C ARG A 555 -13.82 4.23 -51.60
N LEU A 556 -13.89 5.35 -50.87
CA LEU A 556 -13.56 6.67 -51.41
C LEU A 556 -12.08 6.76 -51.83
N LEU A 557 -11.18 6.18 -51.03
CA LEU A 557 -9.75 6.13 -51.36
C LEU A 557 -9.50 5.30 -52.63
N LEU A 558 -10.16 4.14 -52.78
CA LEU A 558 -10.07 3.30 -53.97
C LEU A 558 -10.59 4.02 -55.22
N LEU A 559 -11.77 4.63 -55.14
CA LEU A 559 -12.37 5.39 -56.26
C LEU A 559 -11.49 6.55 -56.73
N ARG A 560 -10.69 7.15 -55.84
CA ARG A 560 -9.71 8.18 -56.18
C ARG A 560 -8.44 7.62 -56.82
N SER A 561 -7.97 6.47 -56.35
CA SER A 561 -6.80 5.79 -56.93
C SER A 561 -7.06 5.26 -58.35
N THR A 562 -8.30 4.87 -58.68
CA THR A 562 -8.67 4.42 -60.04
C THR A 562 -8.90 5.58 -61.01
N ALA A 563 -8.93 6.83 -60.53
CA ALA A 563 -9.04 8.03 -61.36
C ALA A 563 -7.66 8.64 -61.71
N VAL A 564 -6.58 8.17 -61.08
CA VAL A 564 -5.21 8.60 -61.31
C VAL A 564 -4.37 7.35 -61.57
N ASP A 565 -4.12 7.03 -62.84
CA ASP A 565 -3.26 5.91 -63.26
C ASP A 565 -1.89 6.01 -62.56
N SER A 566 -1.72 5.28 -61.45
CA SER A 566 -0.45 5.18 -60.73
C SER A 566 -0.16 3.71 -60.38
N PRO A 567 0.88 3.10 -60.98
CA PRO A 567 1.20 1.68 -60.81
C PRO A 567 1.68 1.28 -59.39
N ALA A 568 1.79 2.22 -58.45
CA ALA A 568 2.13 1.93 -57.05
C ALA A 568 0.98 1.26 -56.28
N VAL A 569 -0.28 1.48 -56.68
CA VAL A 569 -1.47 1.01 -55.94
C VAL A 569 -1.79 -0.46 -56.22
N GLU A 570 -1.50 -0.95 -57.44
CA GLU A 570 -1.67 -2.38 -57.79
C GLU A 570 -0.75 -3.28 -56.95
N HIS A 571 0.48 -2.83 -56.68
CA HIS A 571 1.46 -3.64 -55.95
C HIS A 571 1.14 -3.76 -54.45
N ALA A 572 0.48 -2.77 -53.85
CA ALA A 572 0.02 -2.82 -52.45
C ALA A 572 -1.22 -3.70 -52.27
N LEU A 573 -2.14 -3.70 -53.25
CA LEU A 573 -3.36 -4.53 -53.24
C LEU A 573 -3.06 -6.03 -53.43
N VAL A 574 -2.08 -6.38 -54.28
CA VAL A 574 -1.70 -7.78 -54.54
C VAL A 574 -1.01 -8.42 -53.34
N CYS A 575 -0.31 -7.65 -52.50
CA CYS A 575 0.36 -8.19 -51.31
C CYS A 575 -0.57 -8.29 -50.07
N GLY A 576 -1.67 -7.55 -50.00
CA GLY A 576 -2.56 -7.51 -48.82
C GLY A 576 -3.81 -8.39 -48.88
N VAL A 577 -4.26 -8.80 -50.07
CA VAL A 577 -5.53 -9.53 -50.25
C VAL A 577 -5.26 -10.94 -50.76
N LEU A 578 -4.74 -11.83 -49.91
CA LEU A 578 -4.87 -13.28 -50.10
C LEU A 578 -4.51 -14.08 -48.82
N LYS A 579 -5.09 -13.73 -47.67
CA LYS A 579 -5.26 -14.69 -46.56
C LYS A 579 -6.58 -14.44 -45.82
N SER A 580 -7.69 -14.92 -46.41
CA SER A 580 -8.85 -15.34 -45.62
C SER A 580 -8.89 -16.87 -45.62
N LYS A 581 -8.64 -17.45 -44.44
CA LYS A 581 -9.33 -18.65 -43.98
C LYS A 581 -9.60 -18.48 -42.49
#